data_AF-A0A973RKM3-F1
#
_entry.id   AF-A0A973RKM3-F1
#
_cell.length_a   1.000
_cell.length_b   1.000
_cell.length_c   1.000
_cell.angle_alpha   90.00
_cell.angle_beta   90.00
_cell.angle_gamma   90.00
#
_symmetry.space_group_name_H-M   'P 1'
#
loop_
_entity.id
_entity.type
_entity.pdbx_description
1 polymer ?
#
loop_
_entity_poly.entity_id
_entity_poly.type
_entity_poly.pdbx_seq_one_letter_code
_entity_poly.pdbx_strand_id
1 'polypeptide(L)'
;MRDYRDAKSMAHMLREALAAKHYKITVGESLELIAHLFGVADWNTLSALIKDSGDKRAAPAAHGRRQGPRFALTLEAALHRSLHAAHVRGEQYATVEHLLFSLTEDPDATAIIKQVGLDPAAIRAFLAPSLGRPSSAPRVFSGDPTPSPAFQRVVQRAILDAQASGEWNITGAHLLVAILSEEDSTAARLLQDHGLSRDAALKFLARGAG
;
A
#
# COMPACT_ATOMS: atom_id res chain seq x y z
N MET A 1 9.61 12.82 4.68
CA MET A 1 10.40 11.88 3.85
C MET A 1 11.76 11.76 4.53
N ARG A 2 12.14 10.60 5.07
CA ARG A 2 13.47 10.44 5.67
C ARG A 2 14.48 10.36 4.53
N ASP A 3 15.30 11.40 4.39
CA ASP A 3 16.29 11.50 3.33
C ASP A 3 17.48 10.58 3.65
N TYR A 4 17.79 9.66 2.74
CA TYR A 4 18.89 8.71 2.88
C TYR A 4 20.26 9.39 2.75
N ARG A 5 20.31 10.64 2.28
CA ARG A 5 21.54 11.39 1.99
C ARG A 5 22.42 11.62 3.22
N ASP A 6 21.86 11.59 4.43
CA ASP A 6 22.59 11.85 5.67
C ASP A 6 23.03 10.57 6.42
N ALA A 7 22.86 9.37 5.87
CA ALA A 7 23.12 8.12 6.58
C ALA A 7 24.55 8.00 7.14
N LYS A 8 25.57 8.51 6.43
CA LYS A 8 26.96 8.54 6.92
C LYS A 8 27.14 9.51 8.09
N SER A 9 26.51 10.68 8.02
CA SER A 9 26.51 11.68 9.09
C SER A 9 25.81 11.14 10.33
N MET A 10 24.68 10.42 10.15
CA MET A 10 23.97 9.75 11.24
C MET A 10 24.81 8.65 11.90
N ALA A 11 25.52 7.84 11.11
CA ALA A 11 26.42 6.81 11.64
C ALA A 11 27.57 7.44 12.46
N HIS A 12 28.12 8.56 11.99
CA HIS A 12 29.14 9.30 12.73
C HIS A 12 28.62 9.81 14.09
N MET A 13 27.47 10.49 14.09
CA MET A 13 26.84 11.03 15.30
C MET A 13 26.46 9.92 16.30
N LEU A 14 25.93 8.79 15.80
CA LEU A 14 25.59 7.64 16.63
C LEU A 14 26.83 7.07 17.32
N ARG A 15 27.92 6.92 16.58
CA ARG A 15 29.19 6.41 17.12
C ARG A 15 29.77 7.35 18.18
N GLU A 16 29.74 8.66 17.95
CA GLU A 16 30.18 9.66 18.93
C GLU A 16 29.33 9.62 20.21
N ALA A 17 28.01 9.55 20.07
CA ALA A 17 27.08 9.48 21.20
C ALA A 17 27.28 8.20 22.04
N LEU A 18 27.57 7.06 21.41
CA LEU A 18 27.86 5.81 22.09
C LEU A 18 29.24 5.81 22.75
N ALA A 19 30.25 6.42 22.12
CA ALA A 19 31.59 6.56 22.69
C ALA A 19 31.58 7.43 23.96
N ALA A 20 30.76 8.50 24.00
CA ALA A 20 30.55 9.32 25.20
C ALA A 20 29.93 8.54 26.38
N LYS A 21 29.24 7.44 26.08
CA LYS A 21 28.68 6.48 27.06
C LYS A 21 29.59 5.27 27.29
N HIS A 22 30.86 5.36 26.88
CA HIS A 22 31.86 4.28 26.96
C HIS A 22 31.54 3.02 26.14
N TYR A 23 30.60 3.06 25.20
CA TYR A 23 30.35 1.99 24.23
C TYR A 23 31.13 2.25 22.95
N LYS A 24 32.23 1.51 22.75
CA LYS A 24 33.04 1.60 21.54
C LYS A 24 32.47 0.69 20.46
N ILE A 25 32.01 1.27 19.36
CA ILE A 25 31.64 0.55 18.15
C ILE A 25 32.53 1.01 16.98
N THR A 26 32.76 0.10 16.05
CA THR A 26 33.49 0.33 14.81
C THR A 26 32.69 1.17 13.82
N VAL A 27 33.35 1.69 12.78
CA VAL A 27 32.66 2.39 11.68
C VAL A 27 31.65 1.46 11.01
N GLY A 28 32.03 0.20 10.76
CA GLY A 28 31.15 -0.80 10.15
C GLY A 28 29.87 -0.99 10.96
N GLU A 29 29.99 -1.27 12.26
CA GLU A 29 28.83 -1.48 13.14
C GLU A 29 27.90 -0.26 13.20
N SER A 30 28.45 0.96 13.20
CA SER A 30 27.62 2.17 13.17
C SER A 30 26.84 2.32 11.87
N LEU A 31 27.41 1.90 10.74
CA LEU A 31 26.73 1.92 9.44
C LEU A 31 25.66 0.85 9.33
N GLU A 32 25.91 -0.34 9.89
CA GLU A 32 24.92 -1.42 9.95
C GLU A 32 23.71 -1.04 10.81
N LEU A 33 23.92 -0.39 11.97
CA LEU A 33 22.81 0.06 12.81
C LEU A 33 21.94 1.12 12.11
N ILE A 34 22.56 2.00 11.32
CA ILE A 34 21.82 2.97 10.50
C ILE A 34 21.05 2.27 9.38
N ALA A 35 21.62 1.25 8.73
CA ALA A 35 20.91 0.43 7.75
C ALA A 35 19.61 -0.17 8.34
N HIS A 36 19.70 -0.79 9.51
CA HIS A 36 18.54 -1.34 10.20
C HIS A 36 17.51 -0.27 10.59
N LEU A 37 17.97 0.94 10.99
CA LEU A 37 17.08 2.07 11.31
C LEU A 37 16.26 2.54 10.10
N PHE A 38 16.85 2.44 8.90
CA PHE A 38 16.17 2.72 7.63
C PHE A 38 15.38 1.51 7.09
N GLY A 39 15.33 0.40 7.82
CA GLY A 39 14.59 -0.80 7.45
C GLY A 39 15.25 -1.64 6.35
N VAL A 40 16.56 -1.49 6.16
CA VAL A 40 17.32 -2.26 5.16
C VAL A 40 18.34 -3.19 5.84
N ALA A 41 18.63 -4.31 5.18
CA ALA A 41 19.34 -5.44 5.79
C ALA A 41 20.79 -5.15 6.19
N ASP A 42 21.49 -4.33 5.39
CA ASP A 42 22.90 -4.03 5.62
C ASP A 42 23.31 -2.68 5.00
N TRP A 43 24.53 -2.24 5.36
CA TRP A 43 25.11 -1.00 4.82
C TRP A 43 25.29 -1.05 3.29
N ASN A 44 25.58 -2.20 2.70
CA ASN A 44 25.76 -2.33 1.25
C ASN A 44 24.46 -2.03 0.50
N THR A 45 23.33 -2.50 1.03
CA THR A 45 21.98 -2.26 0.52
C THR A 45 21.62 -0.78 0.67
N LEU A 46 21.85 -0.18 1.84
CA LEU A 46 21.60 1.25 2.06
C LEU A 46 22.46 2.13 1.14
N SER A 47 23.74 1.80 1.00
CA SER A 47 24.70 2.50 0.13
C SER A 47 24.29 2.44 -1.35
N ALA A 48 23.75 1.30 -1.79
CA ALA A 48 23.21 1.17 -3.14
C ALA A 48 21.98 2.08 -3.36
N LEU A 49 21.08 2.18 -2.37
CA LEU A 49 19.92 3.08 -2.43
C LEU A 49 20.32 4.56 -2.45
N ILE A 50 21.35 4.94 -1.69
CA ILE A 50 21.89 6.31 -1.69
C ILE A 50 22.48 6.66 -3.05
N LYS A 51 23.20 5.73 -3.69
CA LYS A 51 23.76 5.91 -5.04
C LYS A 51 22.67 6.03 -6.11
N ASP A 52 21.64 5.18 -6.04
CA ASP A 52 20.48 5.22 -6.95
C ASP A 52 19.67 6.52 -6.81
N SER A 53 19.64 7.10 -5.61
CA SER A 53 19.03 8.41 -5.34
C SER A 53 19.83 9.61 -5.88
N GLY A 54 21.11 9.40 -6.26
CA GLY A 54 22.01 10.42 -6.80
C GLY A 54 21.96 10.57 -8.33
N ASP A 55 21.48 9.55 -9.05
CA ASP A 55 21.61 9.44 -10.51
C ASP A 55 20.28 9.57 -11.27
N LYS A 56 19.40 10.48 -10.83
CA LYS A 56 18.22 10.85 -11.63
C LYS A 56 18.57 11.89 -12.71
N ARG A 57 19.17 11.42 -13.82
CA ARG A 57 18.99 12.06 -15.13
C ARG A 57 18.97 11.01 -16.24
N ALA A 58 17.85 11.00 -16.96
CA ALA A 58 17.55 10.26 -18.19
C ALA A 58 17.30 8.75 -18.08
N ALA A 59 16.05 8.36 -18.38
CA ALA A 59 15.74 7.02 -18.88
C ALA A 59 16.38 6.82 -20.28
N PRO A 60 16.67 5.57 -20.69
CA PRO A 60 15.65 4.80 -21.38
C PRO A 60 15.57 3.32 -20.97
N ALA A 61 14.51 2.67 -21.43
CA ALA A 61 14.12 1.30 -21.18
C ALA A 61 15.21 0.25 -21.50
N ALA A 62 15.45 -0.68 -20.58
CA ALA A 62 16.00 -2.00 -20.88
C ALA A 62 15.71 -2.99 -19.73
N HIS A 63 15.06 -4.09 -20.12
CA HIS A 63 14.83 -5.35 -19.44
C HIS A 63 15.88 -5.77 -18.38
N GLY A 64 15.38 -6.29 -17.24
CA GLY A 64 16.08 -7.39 -16.57
C GLY A 64 16.56 -7.18 -15.13
N ARG A 65 15.96 -6.30 -14.33
CA ARG A 65 16.02 -6.45 -12.86
C ARG A 65 14.65 -6.86 -12.37
N ARG A 66 14.57 -8.04 -11.74
CA ARG A 66 13.41 -8.58 -11.00
C ARG A 66 13.04 -7.63 -9.86
N GLN A 67 12.48 -6.46 -10.16
CA GLN A 67 11.84 -5.63 -9.15
C GLN A 67 10.48 -6.28 -8.90
N GLY A 68 10.24 -6.71 -7.66
CA GLY A 68 8.92 -7.18 -7.25
C GLY A 68 7.87 -6.09 -7.44
N PRO A 69 6.58 -6.43 -7.44
CA PRO A 69 5.51 -5.45 -7.51
C PRO A 69 5.67 -4.45 -6.36
N ARG A 70 5.59 -3.16 -6.67
CA ARG A 70 5.68 -2.06 -5.71
C ARG A 70 4.29 -1.46 -5.57
N PHE A 71 3.83 -1.27 -4.34
CA PHE A 71 2.58 -0.58 -4.08
C PHE A 71 2.82 0.93 -4.05
N ALA A 72 1.89 1.69 -4.62
CA ALA A 72 1.86 3.13 -4.45
C ALA A 72 1.64 3.46 -2.96
N LEU A 73 2.24 4.54 -2.47
CA LEU A 73 2.11 4.94 -1.06
C LEU A 73 0.65 5.19 -0.65
N THR A 74 -0.16 5.69 -1.58
CA THR A 74 -1.61 5.90 -1.39
C THR A 74 -2.35 4.57 -1.21
N LEU A 75 -1.96 3.56 -1.97
CA LEU A 75 -2.48 2.20 -1.87
C LEU A 75 -2.07 1.53 -0.56
N GLU A 76 -0.80 1.63 -0.16
CA GLU A 76 -0.32 1.13 1.13
C GLU A 76 -1.12 1.77 2.28
N ALA A 77 -1.37 3.08 2.21
CA ALA A 77 -2.20 3.78 3.17
C ALA A 77 -3.65 3.25 3.17
N ALA A 78 -4.23 2.94 2.00
CA ALA A 78 -5.57 2.36 1.91
C ALA A 78 -5.64 0.95 2.54
N LEU A 79 -4.63 0.11 2.32
CA LEU A 79 -4.51 -1.22 2.93
C LEU A 79 -4.38 -1.14 4.45
N HIS A 80 -3.59 -0.18 4.95
CA HIS A 80 -3.47 0.06 6.39
C HIS A 80 -4.80 0.58 6.98
N ARG A 81 -5.48 1.50 6.29
CA ARG A 81 -6.79 2.00 6.71
C ARG A 81 -7.84 0.89 6.78
N SER A 82 -7.84 -0.07 5.85
CA SER A 82 -8.83 -1.16 5.86
C SER A 82 -8.62 -2.10 7.05
N LEU A 83 -7.37 -2.44 7.38
CA LEU A 83 -7.02 -3.22 8.57
C LEU A 83 -7.36 -2.46 9.85
N HIS A 84 -7.01 -1.17 9.91
CA HIS A 84 -7.36 -0.33 11.05
C HIS A 84 -8.88 -0.23 11.25
N ALA A 85 -9.65 -0.13 10.17
CA ALA A 85 -11.10 -0.08 10.21
C ALA A 85 -11.73 -1.36 10.80
N ALA A 86 -11.21 -2.54 10.46
CA ALA A 86 -11.59 -3.81 11.09
C ALA A 86 -11.16 -3.85 12.56
N HIS A 87 -9.95 -3.35 12.85
CA HIS A 87 -9.38 -3.32 14.19
C HIS A 87 -10.26 -2.50 15.13
N VAL A 88 -10.65 -1.26 14.79
CA VAL A 88 -11.50 -0.42 15.66
C VAL A 88 -12.92 -0.95 15.85
N ARG A 89 -13.34 -1.90 15.00
CA ARG A 89 -14.62 -2.62 15.12
C ARG A 89 -14.51 -3.90 15.94
N GLY A 90 -13.29 -4.31 16.30
CA GLY A 90 -13.04 -5.54 17.05
C GLY A 90 -13.23 -6.79 16.19
N GLU A 91 -13.07 -6.66 14.87
CA GLU A 91 -13.22 -7.77 13.94
C GLU A 91 -11.91 -8.56 13.80
N GLN A 92 -12.03 -9.87 13.59
CA GLN A 92 -10.88 -10.75 13.33
C GLN A 92 -10.33 -10.59 11.91
N TYR A 93 -11.17 -10.15 10.97
CA TYR A 93 -10.84 -10.10 9.55
C TYR A 93 -11.16 -8.76 8.91
N ALA A 94 -10.26 -8.25 8.10
CA ALA A 94 -10.57 -7.19 7.13
C ALA A 94 -11.14 -7.80 5.85
N THR A 95 -12.35 -7.37 5.49
CA THR A 95 -13.10 -7.86 4.31
C THR A 95 -12.85 -7.01 3.06
N VAL A 96 -13.40 -7.42 1.92
CA VAL A 96 -13.35 -6.63 0.67
C VAL A 96 -14.11 -5.31 0.82
N GLU A 97 -15.15 -5.27 1.66
CA GLU A 97 -15.90 -4.06 1.97
C GLU A 97 -15.03 -3.04 2.73
N HIS A 98 -14.18 -3.52 3.66
CA HIS A 98 -13.18 -2.67 4.31
C HIS A 98 -12.17 -2.11 3.30
N LEU A 99 -11.77 -2.93 2.32
CA LEU A 99 -10.90 -2.48 1.24
C LEU A 99 -11.54 -1.37 0.42
N LEU A 100 -12.75 -1.63 -0.09
CA LEU A 100 -13.47 -0.67 -0.93
C LEU A 100 -13.73 0.63 -0.16
N PHE A 101 -14.12 0.54 1.12
CA PHE A 101 -14.30 1.69 1.99
C PHE A 101 -13.03 2.56 2.03
N SER A 102 -11.85 1.95 2.26
CA SER A 102 -10.57 2.68 2.29
C SER A 102 -10.13 3.22 0.93
N LEU A 103 -10.49 2.54 -0.17
CA LEU A 103 -10.22 2.98 -1.54
C LEU A 103 -11.07 4.19 -1.95
N THR A 104 -12.18 4.50 -1.27
CA THR A 104 -12.92 5.76 -1.50
C THR A 104 -12.12 7.02 -1.13
N GLU A 105 -10.96 6.85 -0.49
CA GLU A 105 -10.01 7.92 -0.16
C GLU A 105 -8.70 7.80 -0.95
N ASP A 106 -8.57 6.80 -1.82
CA ASP A 106 -7.40 6.64 -2.69
C ASP A 106 -7.60 7.44 -4.00
N PRO A 107 -6.65 8.29 -4.41
CA PRO A 107 -6.81 9.15 -5.58
C PRO A 107 -6.96 8.35 -6.89
N ASP A 108 -6.23 7.25 -7.05
CA ASP A 108 -6.28 6.42 -8.27
C ASP A 108 -7.62 5.69 -8.39
N ALA A 109 -8.12 5.14 -7.28
CA ALA A 109 -9.42 4.49 -7.25
C ALA A 109 -10.57 5.50 -7.42
N THR A 110 -10.51 6.66 -6.76
CA THR A 110 -11.55 7.68 -6.87
C THR A 110 -11.60 8.32 -8.25
N ALA A 111 -10.49 8.38 -8.99
CA ALA A 111 -10.50 8.84 -10.37
C ALA A 111 -11.37 7.95 -11.27
N ILE A 112 -11.28 6.62 -11.13
CA ILE A 112 -12.16 5.67 -11.84
C ILE A 112 -13.62 5.86 -11.42
N ILE A 113 -13.87 5.87 -10.11
CA ILE A 113 -15.23 5.99 -9.54
C ILE A 113 -15.92 7.26 -10.08
N LYS A 114 -15.22 8.40 -10.07
CA LYS A 114 -15.77 9.68 -10.56
C LYS A 114 -15.97 9.70 -12.06
N GLN A 115 -15.15 8.99 -12.84
CA GLN A 115 -15.31 8.98 -14.30
C GLN A 115 -16.62 8.33 -14.74
N VAL A 116 -17.11 7.34 -14.00
CA VAL A 116 -18.42 6.71 -14.26
C VAL A 116 -19.58 7.47 -13.59
N GLY A 117 -19.33 8.65 -13.03
CA GLY A 117 -20.34 9.50 -12.40
C GLY A 117 -20.73 9.06 -10.98
N LEU A 118 -19.94 8.18 -10.35
CA LEU A 118 -20.18 7.77 -8.97
C LEU A 118 -19.51 8.70 -7.97
N ASP A 119 -20.20 8.91 -6.85
CA ASP A 119 -19.68 9.66 -5.71
C ASP A 119 -19.02 8.69 -4.71
N PRO A 120 -17.71 8.82 -4.45
CA PRO A 120 -17.04 8.05 -3.40
C PRO A 120 -17.70 8.18 -2.02
N ALA A 121 -18.28 9.34 -1.70
CA ALA A 121 -18.96 9.54 -0.42
C ALA A 121 -20.26 8.73 -0.35
N ALA A 122 -20.98 8.59 -1.46
CA ALA A 122 -22.16 7.73 -1.54
C ALA A 122 -21.79 6.26 -1.35
N ILE A 123 -20.74 5.76 -2.02
CA ILE A 123 -20.24 4.39 -1.83
C ILE A 123 -19.91 4.14 -0.35
N ARG A 124 -19.23 5.08 0.29
CA ARG A 124 -18.89 4.99 1.72
C ARG A 124 -20.13 4.93 2.61
N ALA A 125 -21.17 5.72 2.29
CA ALA A 125 -22.44 5.69 3.02
C ALA A 125 -23.19 4.36 2.84
N PHE A 126 -23.12 3.75 1.65
CA PHE A 126 -23.72 2.42 1.39
C PHE A 126 -23.00 1.29 2.13
N LEU A 127 -21.68 1.35 2.27
CA LEU A 127 -20.89 0.34 2.98
C LEU A 127 -20.94 0.51 4.51
N ALA A 128 -21.19 1.72 5.03
CA ALA A 128 -21.16 1.97 6.47
C ALA A 128 -22.09 1.05 7.29
N PRO A 129 -23.33 0.75 6.86
CA PRO A 129 -24.20 -0.21 7.54
C PRO A 129 -23.65 -1.64 7.57
N SER A 130 -23.07 -2.14 6.47
CA SER A 130 -22.55 -3.51 6.39
C SER A 130 -21.27 -3.69 7.22
N LEU A 131 -20.50 -2.62 7.40
CA LEU A 131 -19.32 -2.60 8.27
C LEU A 131 -19.68 -2.39 9.76
N GLY A 132 -20.93 -2.09 10.09
CA GLY A 132 -21.33 -1.78 11.45
C GLY A 132 -20.68 -0.52 12.06
N ARG A 133 -20.99 -0.27 13.33
CA ARG A 133 -20.42 0.85 14.09
C ARG A 133 -19.09 0.44 14.74
N PRO A 134 -18.11 1.36 14.87
CA PRO A 134 -16.95 1.13 15.71
C PRO A 134 -17.38 0.71 17.11
N SER A 135 -16.74 -0.31 17.69
CA SER A 135 -17.10 -0.80 19.01
C SER A 135 -16.75 0.26 20.06
N SER A 136 -17.72 0.64 20.89
CA SER A 136 -17.48 1.45 22.10
C SER A 136 -17.04 0.62 23.30
N ALA A 137 -17.07 -0.71 23.19
CA ALA A 137 -16.70 -1.65 24.25
C ALA A 137 -15.28 -2.22 24.05
N PRO A 138 -14.55 -2.57 25.13
CA PRO A 138 -13.26 -3.24 25.03
C PRO A 138 -13.44 -4.58 24.30
N ARG A 139 -12.50 -4.84 23.38
CA ARG A 139 -12.61 -5.77 22.25
C ARG A 139 -12.89 -7.22 22.65
N VAL A 140 -13.74 -7.90 21.87
CA VAL A 140 -13.96 -9.36 21.94
C VAL A 140 -12.77 -10.13 21.33
N PHE A 141 -11.98 -9.50 20.45
CA PHE A 141 -10.75 -10.05 19.86
C PHE A 141 -9.51 -9.24 20.28
N SER A 142 -8.51 -9.91 20.85
CA SER A 142 -7.30 -9.28 21.38
C SER A 142 -6.14 -9.16 20.37
N GLY A 143 -6.29 -9.71 19.15
CA GLY A 143 -5.27 -9.67 18.11
C GLY A 143 -5.47 -8.54 17.09
N ASP A 144 -4.45 -8.33 16.26
CA ASP A 144 -4.60 -7.50 15.06
C ASP A 144 -5.43 -8.24 14.01
N PRO A 145 -6.38 -7.56 13.33
CA PRO A 145 -7.15 -8.18 12.27
C PRO A 145 -6.24 -8.61 11.13
N THR A 146 -6.60 -9.72 10.50
CA THR A 146 -5.90 -10.22 9.31
C THR A 146 -6.76 -10.03 8.07
N PRO A 147 -6.17 -9.92 6.87
CA PRO A 147 -6.93 -9.96 5.64
C PRO A 147 -7.77 -11.25 5.52
N SER A 148 -9.04 -11.12 5.14
CA SER A 148 -9.86 -12.28 4.74
C SER A 148 -9.32 -12.95 3.45
N PRO A 149 -9.65 -14.23 3.17
CA PRO A 149 -9.23 -14.89 1.94
C PRO A 149 -9.66 -14.15 0.67
N ALA A 150 -10.86 -13.55 0.66
CA ALA A 150 -11.33 -12.76 -0.48
C ALA A 150 -10.49 -11.49 -0.67
N PHE A 151 -10.17 -10.78 0.41
CA PHE A 151 -9.28 -9.62 0.36
C PHE A 151 -7.89 -9.99 -0.18
N GLN A 152 -7.33 -11.11 0.27
CA GLN A 152 -6.02 -11.60 -0.21
C GLN A 152 -6.07 -11.92 -1.71
N ARG A 153 -7.14 -12.57 -2.19
CA ARG A 153 -7.33 -12.83 -3.62
C ARG A 153 -7.42 -11.55 -4.46
N VAL A 154 -8.13 -10.53 -3.98
CA VAL A 154 -8.17 -9.20 -4.65
C VAL A 154 -6.77 -8.64 -4.83
N VAL A 155 -5.99 -8.58 -3.75
CA VAL A 155 -4.63 -8.03 -3.78
C VAL A 155 -3.73 -8.86 -4.71
N GLN A 156 -3.78 -10.19 -4.59
CA GLN A 156 -3.00 -11.08 -5.44
C GLN A 156 -3.39 -10.95 -6.92
N ARG A 157 -4.68 -10.87 -7.23
CA ARG A 157 -5.17 -10.69 -8.61
C ARG A 157 -4.71 -9.36 -9.19
N ALA A 158 -4.79 -8.27 -8.43
CA ALA A 158 -4.29 -6.97 -8.89
C ALA A 158 -2.79 -6.99 -9.21
N ILE A 159 -1.98 -7.68 -8.40
CA ILE A 159 -0.55 -7.88 -8.66
C ILE A 159 -0.36 -8.66 -9.97
N LEU A 160 -1.04 -9.80 -10.12
CA LEU A 160 -0.88 -10.69 -11.28
C LEU A 160 -1.34 -10.00 -12.58
N ASP A 161 -2.47 -9.28 -12.54
CA ASP A 161 -3.01 -8.55 -13.69
C ASP A 161 -2.08 -7.40 -14.12
N ALA A 162 -1.52 -6.67 -13.16
CA ALA A 162 -0.54 -5.60 -13.45
C ALA A 162 0.75 -6.18 -14.04
N GLN A 163 1.28 -7.26 -13.45
CA GLN A 163 2.46 -7.95 -13.95
C GLN A 163 2.29 -8.48 -15.38
N ALA A 164 1.13 -9.07 -15.68
CA ALA A 164 0.79 -9.53 -17.02
C ALA A 164 0.74 -8.38 -18.03
N SER A 165 0.43 -7.17 -17.57
CA SER A 165 0.38 -5.94 -18.36
C SER A 165 1.71 -5.18 -18.39
N GLY A 166 2.77 -5.70 -17.73
CA GLY A 166 4.07 -5.06 -17.62
C GLY A 166 4.14 -3.89 -16.63
N GLU A 167 3.10 -3.69 -15.83
CA GLU A 167 3.03 -2.69 -14.79
C GLU A 167 3.55 -3.25 -13.46
N TRP A 168 4.59 -2.61 -12.93
CA TRP A 168 5.21 -3.00 -11.66
C TRP A 168 4.83 -2.09 -10.49
N ASN A 169 4.09 -1.01 -10.76
CA ASN A 169 3.60 -0.05 -9.78
C ASN A 169 2.09 -0.22 -9.59
N ILE A 170 1.70 -0.93 -8.54
CA ILE A 170 0.30 -1.24 -8.23
C ILE A 170 -0.33 -0.06 -7.50
N THR A 171 -1.46 0.40 -7.98
CA THR A 171 -2.21 1.55 -7.45
C THR A 171 -3.60 1.14 -6.96
N GLY A 172 -4.34 2.05 -6.32
CA GLY A 172 -5.73 1.78 -5.94
C GLY A 172 -6.64 1.46 -7.13
N ALA A 173 -6.32 1.96 -8.32
CA ALA A 173 -7.03 1.64 -9.55
C ALA A 173 -6.95 0.15 -9.92
N HIS A 174 -5.77 -0.47 -9.77
CA HIS A 174 -5.59 -1.91 -9.96
C HIS A 174 -6.42 -2.73 -8.97
N LEU A 175 -6.43 -2.31 -7.70
CA LEU A 175 -7.21 -2.96 -6.66
C LEU A 175 -8.71 -2.83 -6.93
N LEU A 176 -9.18 -1.66 -7.39
CA LEU A 176 -10.58 -1.45 -7.72
C LEU A 176 -11.05 -2.37 -8.87
N VAL A 177 -10.22 -2.56 -9.91
CA VAL A 177 -10.50 -3.53 -10.98
C VAL A 177 -10.53 -4.97 -10.47
N ALA A 178 -9.62 -5.32 -9.58
CA ALA A 178 -9.61 -6.65 -8.96
C ALA A 178 -10.84 -6.90 -8.09
N ILE A 179 -11.33 -5.89 -7.34
CA ILE A 179 -12.58 -5.98 -6.56
C ILE A 179 -13.76 -6.30 -7.46
N LEU A 180 -13.90 -5.64 -8.62
CA LEU A 180 -14.98 -5.90 -9.59
C LEU A 180 -15.02 -7.34 -10.11
N SER A 181 -13.98 -8.12 -9.83
CA SER A 181 -13.82 -9.51 -10.24
C SER A 181 -14.08 -10.51 -9.09
N GLU A 182 -14.35 -10.05 -7.87
CA GLU A 182 -14.77 -10.90 -6.75
C GLU A 182 -16.30 -10.96 -6.68
N GLU A 183 -16.88 -11.90 -7.43
CA GLU A 183 -18.33 -12.06 -7.64
C GLU A 183 -19.13 -12.22 -6.34
N ASP A 184 -18.55 -12.88 -5.33
CA ASP A 184 -19.21 -13.12 -4.04
C ASP A 184 -19.13 -11.92 -3.07
N SER A 185 -18.51 -10.81 -3.47
CA SER A 185 -18.33 -9.66 -2.58
C SER A 185 -19.47 -8.64 -2.69
N THR A 186 -19.92 -8.12 -1.55
CA THR A 186 -20.90 -7.04 -1.51
C THR A 186 -20.32 -5.78 -2.16
N ALA A 187 -19.01 -5.57 -2.01
CA ALA A 187 -18.25 -4.51 -2.66
C ALA A 187 -18.36 -4.54 -4.18
N ALA A 188 -18.12 -5.69 -4.83
CA ALA A 188 -18.21 -5.81 -6.28
C ALA A 188 -19.63 -5.54 -6.77
N ARG A 189 -20.61 -6.19 -6.13
CA ARG A 189 -22.02 -6.03 -6.47
C ARG A 189 -22.48 -4.57 -6.32
N LEU A 190 -22.10 -3.89 -5.24
CA LEU A 190 -22.38 -2.47 -5.05
C LEU A 190 -21.85 -1.63 -6.23
N LEU A 191 -20.58 -1.80 -6.60
CA LEU A 191 -20.00 -1.04 -7.71
C LEU A 191 -20.71 -1.31 -9.04
N GLN A 192 -21.05 -2.58 -9.31
CA GLN A 192 -21.74 -3.00 -10.52
C GLN A 192 -23.18 -2.50 -10.59
N ASP A 193 -23.93 -2.60 -9.48
CA ASP A 193 -25.31 -2.09 -9.35
C ASP A 193 -25.37 -0.57 -9.58
N HIS A 194 -24.27 0.11 -9.29
CA HIS A 194 -24.07 1.54 -9.50
C HIS A 194 -23.41 1.90 -10.86
N GLY A 195 -23.26 0.92 -11.76
CA GLY A 195 -22.85 1.16 -13.15
C GLY A 195 -21.34 1.13 -13.42
N LEU A 196 -20.50 0.82 -12.42
CA LEU A 196 -19.07 0.59 -12.63
C LEU A 196 -18.84 -0.88 -13.03
N SER A 197 -18.66 -1.13 -14.33
CA SER A 197 -18.27 -2.45 -14.83
C SER A 197 -16.75 -2.65 -14.83
N ARG A 198 -16.30 -3.91 -14.72
CA ARG A 198 -14.88 -4.26 -14.84
C ARG A 198 -14.27 -3.75 -16.16
N ASP A 199 -15.02 -3.87 -17.24
CA ASP A 199 -14.60 -3.46 -18.58
C ASP A 199 -14.39 -1.94 -18.68
N ALA A 200 -15.28 -1.15 -18.05
CA ALA A 200 -15.13 0.30 -17.97
C ALA A 200 -13.89 0.71 -17.15
N ALA A 201 -13.64 0.02 -16.03
CA ALA A 201 -12.49 0.28 -15.18
C ALA A 201 -11.16 -0.11 -15.87
N LEU A 202 -11.11 -1.22 -16.60
CA LEU A 202 -9.95 -1.61 -17.42
C LEU A 202 -9.66 -0.59 -18.54
N LYS A 203 -10.70 -0.10 -19.21
CA LYS A 203 -10.57 0.96 -20.22
C LYS A 203 -10.04 2.25 -19.64
N PHE A 204 -10.28 2.54 -18.35
CA PHE A 204 -9.63 3.66 -17.69
C PHE A 204 -8.15 3.40 -17.45
N LEU A 205 -7.79 2.26 -16.85
CA LEU A 205 -6.39 1.89 -16.61
C LEU A 205 -5.55 1.97 -17.89
N ALA A 206 -6.05 1.43 -19.00
CA ALA A 206 -5.35 1.43 -20.28
C ALA A 206 -5.10 2.83 -20.89
N ARG A 207 -5.86 3.84 -20.48
CA ARG A 207 -5.66 5.24 -20.94
C ARG A 207 -4.62 5.99 -20.10
N GLY A 208 -4.15 5.40 -19.01
CA GLY A 208 -3.32 6.04 -18.00
C GLY A 208 -4.16 6.82 -16.99
N ALA A 209 -3.81 6.69 -15.71
CA ALA A 209 -4.31 7.59 -14.68
C ALA A 209 -3.78 9.00 -15.01
N GLY A 210 -4.69 9.89 -15.43
CA GLY A 210 -4.37 11.28 -15.81
C GLY A 210 -3.94 12.15 -14.64
#